data_AF-A0A4P6G068-F1
#
_entry.id   AF-A0A4P6G068-F1
#
_cell.length_a   1.000
_cell.length_b   1.000
_cell.length_c   1.000
_cell.angle_alpha   90.00
_cell.angle_beta   90.00
_cell.angle_gamma   90.00
#
_symmetry.space_group_name_H-M   'P 1'
#
loop_
_entity.id
_entity.type
_entity.pdbx_description
1 polymer ?
#
loop_
_entity_poly.entity_id
_entity_poly.type
_entity_poly.pdbx_seq_one_letter_code
_entity_poly.pdbx_strand_id
1 'polypeptide(L)'
;MGHILTPAERAIIQIALAEAFVDSDVDYASIAERIRGYDPKVVEEILYSEVAPVCFSNLETPVPPVWTGFQDEWLLDEIDKELKARKNSWLRRSFDRLKVTWLRYSYGYIWKELMKFHHSQ
;
A
#
# COMPACT_ATOMS: atom_id res chain seq x y z
N MET A 1 -16.11 -0.68 -17.60
CA MET A 1 -15.17 -1.71 -18.09
C MET A 1 -13.85 -1.44 -17.39
N GLY A 2 -13.39 -2.35 -16.54
CA GLY A 2 -12.21 -2.10 -15.70
C GLY A 2 -10.95 -1.98 -16.56
N HIS A 3 -10.26 -0.85 -16.43
CA HIS A 3 -8.92 -0.71 -16.98
C HIS A 3 -8.00 -1.71 -16.27
N ILE A 4 -7.43 -2.66 -17.01
CA ILE A 4 -6.43 -3.58 -16.45
C ILE A 4 -5.14 -2.77 -16.32
N LEU A 5 -4.68 -2.60 -15.08
CA LEU A 5 -3.41 -1.91 -14.81
C LEU A 5 -2.25 -2.67 -15.47
N THR A 6 -1.42 -1.93 -16.20
CA THR A 6 -0.11 -2.41 -16.61
C THR A 6 0.79 -2.62 -15.38
N PRO A 7 1.84 -3.46 -15.47
CA PRO A 7 2.79 -3.62 -14.37
C PRO A 7 3.43 -2.30 -13.93
N ALA A 8 3.68 -1.37 -14.86
CA ALA A 8 4.25 -0.07 -14.57
C ALA A 8 3.27 0.83 -13.78
N GLU A 9 2.00 0.90 -14.19
CA GLU A 9 0.98 1.64 -13.44
C GLU A 9 0.78 1.06 -12.04
N ARG A 10 0.77 -0.27 -11.92
CA ARG A 10 0.65 -0.93 -10.62
C ARG A 10 1.83 -0.61 -9.70
N ALA A 11 3.06 -0.59 -10.23
CA ALA A 11 4.25 -0.21 -9.50
C ALA A 11 4.18 1.26 -9.02
N ILE A 12 3.72 2.18 -9.88
CA ILE A 12 3.51 3.59 -9.51
C ILE A 12 2.53 3.71 -8.33
N ILE A 13 1.42 2.96 -8.37
CA ILE A 13 0.44 2.95 -7.27
C ILE A 13 1.05 2.36 -5.99
N GLN A 14 1.76 1.24 -6.10
CA GLN A 14 2.42 0.61 -4.95
C GLN A 14 3.42 1.55 -4.26
N ILE A 15 4.27 2.22 -5.04
CA ILE A 15 5.25 3.19 -4.52
C ILE A 15 4.54 4.37 -3.85
N ALA A 16 3.55 4.96 -4.52
CA ALA A 16 2.82 6.10 -3.96
C ALA A 16 2.13 5.75 -2.65
N LEU A 17 1.49 4.59 -2.56
CA LEU A 17 0.78 4.16 -1.35
C LEU A 17 1.73 3.77 -0.21
N ALA A 18 2.95 3.32 -0.49
CA ALA A 18 3.92 2.97 0.55
C ALA A 18 4.35 4.19 1.37
N GLU A 19 4.30 5.39 0.78
CA GLU A 19 4.56 6.64 1.48
C GLU A 19 3.57 6.91 2.62
N ALA A 20 2.39 6.27 2.63
CA ALA A 20 1.45 6.38 3.75
C ALA A 20 1.86 5.57 4.99
N PHE A 21 2.91 4.75 4.89
CA PHE A 21 3.44 3.92 5.97
C PHE A 21 4.81 4.39 6.47
N VAL A 22 5.26 5.58 6.06
CA VAL A 22 6.41 6.21 6.71
C VAL A 22 6.01 6.64 8.12
N ASP A 23 6.98 6.61 9.04
CA ASP A 23 6.82 6.96 10.45
C ASP A 23 6.97 8.46 10.73
N SER A 24 6.94 9.27 9.67
CA SER A 24 7.05 10.73 9.67
C SER A 24 5.74 11.39 9.20
N ASP A 25 5.74 12.73 9.08
CA ASP A 25 4.59 13.45 8.53
C ASP A 25 4.30 13.01 7.08
N VAL A 26 3.10 12.48 6.86
CA VAL A 26 2.65 11.96 5.57
C VAL A 26 1.95 13.05 4.75
N ASP A 27 2.43 13.28 3.53
CA ASP A 27 1.75 14.15 2.55
C ASP A 27 0.67 13.37 1.77
N TYR A 28 -0.49 13.18 2.41
CA TYR A 28 -1.62 12.49 1.79
C TYR A 28 -2.16 13.19 0.54
N ALA A 29 -1.96 14.50 0.38
CA ALA A 29 -2.42 15.23 -0.80
C ALA A 29 -1.58 14.86 -2.03
N SER A 30 -0.26 14.81 -1.87
CA SER A 30 0.68 14.37 -2.91
C SER A 30 0.41 12.91 -3.31
N ILE A 31 0.20 12.02 -2.33
CA ILE A 31 -0.13 10.61 -2.61
C ILE A 31 -1.45 10.52 -3.38
N ALA A 32 -2.49 11.24 -2.95
CA ALA A 32 -3.81 11.22 -3.59
C ALA A 32 -3.76 11.74 -5.04
N GLU A 33 -2.95 12.76 -5.33
CA GLU A 33 -2.74 13.26 -6.69
C GLU A 33 -2.17 12.16 -7.60
N ARG A 34 -1.16 11.43 -7.13
CA ARG A 34 -0.49 10.37 -7.90
C ARG A 34 -1.41 9.18 -8.22
N ILE A 35 -2.46 8.97 -7.43
CA ILE A 35 -3.43 7.88 -7.64
C ILE A 35 -4.75 8.32 -8.29
N ARG A 36 -4.96 9.63 -8.54
CA ARG A 36 -6.26 10.22 -8.96
C ARG A 36 -6.83 9.64 -10.25
N GLY A 37 -6.00 9.06 -11.12
CA GLY A 37 -6.43 8.47 -12.40
C GLY A 37 -6.91 7.01 -12.32
N TYR A 38 -6.83 6.37 -11.17
CA TYR A 38 -7.10 4.94 -11.02
C TYR A 38 -8.41 4.68 -10.28
N ASP A 39 -9.02 3.51 -10.52
CA ASP A 39 -10.25 3.10 -9.82
C ASP A 39 -10.00 3.03 -8.31
N PRO A 40 -10.73 3.78 -7.46
CA PRO A 40 -10.53 3.80 -6.02
C PRO A 40 -10.60 2.41 -5.38
N LYS A 41 -11.45 1.51 -5.89
CA LYS A 41 -11.55 0.14 -5.36
C LYS A 41 -10.28 -0.67 -5.65
N VAL A 42 -9.67 -0.45 -6.82
CA VAL A 42 -8.42 -1.12 -7.19
C VAL A 42 -7.27 -0.57 -6.36
N VAL A 43 -7.21 0.74 -6.16
CA VAL A 43 -6.19 1.39 -5.33
C VAL A 43 -6.30 0.94 -3.87
N GLU A 44 -7.52 0.89 -3.32
CA GLU A 44 -7.77 0.42 -1.96
C GLU A 44 -7.35 -1.06 -1.79
N GLU A 45 -7.58 -1.89 -2.80
CA GLU A 45 -7.14 -3.28 -2.78
C GLU A 45 -5.61 -3.38 -2.82
N ILE A 46 -4.92 -2.60 -3.67
CA ILE A 46 -3.45 -2.55 -3.70
C ILE A 46 -2.91 -2.08 -2.34
N LEU A 47 -3.51 -1.04 -1.75
CA LEU A 47 -3.11 -0.50 -0.45
C LEU A 47 -3.04 -1.60 0.61
N TYR A 48 -4.12 -2.37 0.78
CA TYR A 48 -4.22 -3.30 1.90
C TYR A 48 -3.73 -4.70 1.59
N SER A 49 -3.84 -5.15 0.34
CA SER A 49 -3.46 -6.50 -0.05
C SER A 49 -2.01 -6.59 -0.52
N GLU A 50 -1.36 -5.49 -0.90
CA GLU A 50 0.00 -5.54 -1.48
C GLU A 50 0.99 -4.71 -0.67
N VAL A 51 0.66 -3.44 -0.42
CA VAL A 51 1.57 -2.48 0.22
C VAL A 51 1.60 -2.66 1.73
N ALA A 52 0.45 -2.59 2.39
CA ALA A 52 0.35 -2.68 3.84
C ALA A 52 1.04 -3.93 4.42
N PRO A 53 0.92 -5.15 3.85
CA PRO A 53 1.58 -6.34 4.38
C PRO A 53 3.11 -6.26 4.46
N VAL A 54 3.72 -5.42 3.62
CA VAL A 54 5.17 -5.16 3.56
C VAL A 54 5.54 -3.96 4.44
N CYS A 55 4.74 -2.89 4.41
CA CYS A 55 5.12 -1.61 5.01
C CYS A 55 4.62 -1.39 6.44
N PHE A 56 3.60 -2.10 6.91
CA PHE A 56 2.94 -1.81 8.19
C PHE A 56 3.88 -1.84 9.39
N SER A 57 4.90 -2.70 9.38
CA SER A 57 5.85 -2.82 10.48
C SER A 57 6.61 -1.53 10.73
N ASN A 58 6.79 -0.66 9.71
CA ASN A 58 7.44 0.63 9.88
C ASN A 58 6.68 1.54 10.85
N LEU A 59 5.35 1.44 10.90
CA LEU A 59 4.51 2.17 11.85
C LEU A 59 4.52 1.57 13.26
N GLU A 60 5.00 0.34 13.42
CA GLU A 60 4.99 -0.40 14.69
C GLU A 60 6.37 -0.47 15.37
N THR A 61 7.44 -0.11 14.65
CA THR A 61 8.80 -0.16 15.16
C THR A 61 9.32 1.22 15.55
N PRO A 62 10.12 1.33 16.63
CA PRO A 62 10.83 2.57 16.95
C PRO A 62 11.72 3.01 15.79
N VAL A 63 11.52 4.24 15.35
CA VAL A 63 12.17 4.84 14.17
C VAL A 63 13.69 4.97 14.40
N PRO A 64 14.54 4.54 13.46
CA PRO A 64 15.95 4.93 13.48
C PRO A 64 16.07 6.46 13.31
N PRO A 65 17.07 7.14 13.92
CA PRO A 65 17.17 8.61 13.90
C PRO A 65 17.19 9.28 12.53
N VAL A 66 17.46 8.51 11.46
CA VAL A 66 17.42 8.95 10.07
C VAL A 66 16.73 7.85 9.25
N TRP A 67 15.52 8.14 8.76
CA TRP A 67 14.78 7.30 7.82
C TRP A 67 14.53 8.11 6.55
N THR A 68 14.93 7.58 5.39
CA THR A 68 14.78 8.24 4.08
C THR A 68 13.59 7.72 3.27
N GLY A 69 12.67 6.98 3.91
CA GLY A 69 11.57 6.31 3.23
C GLY A 69 11.99 4.98 2.60
N PHE A 70 11.04 4.36 1.89
CA PHE A 70 11.27 3.11 1.17
C PHE A 70 12.08 3.35 -0.10
N GLN A 71 13.00 2.44 -0.44
CA GLN A 71 13.64 2.42 -1.76
C GLN A 71 12.74 1.65 -2.74
N ASP A 72 12.42 2.25 -3.89
CA ASP A 72 11.47 1.71 -4.87
C ASP A 72 11.79 0.27 -5.28
N GLU A 73 13.05 -0.01 -5.64
CA GLU A 73 13.47 -1.36 -6.06
C GLU A 73 13.25 -2.40 -4.95
N TRP A 74 13.65 -2.07 -3.72
CA TRP A 74 13.46 -2.94 -2.56
C TRP A 74 11.97 -3.18 -2.26
N LEU A 75 11.17 -2.10 -2.30
CA LEU A 75 9.74 -2.15 -2.03
C LEU A 75 9.02 -3.07 -3.03
N LEU A 76 9.26 -2.88 -4.32
CA LEU A 76 8.63 -3.67 -5.37
C LEU A 76 9.06 -5.14 -5.30
N ASP A 77 10.32 -5.41 -4.98
CA ASP A 77 10.83 -6.78 -4.78
C ASP A 77 10.16 -7.47 -3.58
N GLU A 78 10.00 -6.78 -2.45
CA GLU A 78 9.33 -7.36 -1.27
C GLU A 78 7.84 -7.61 -1.52
N ILE A 79 7.16 -6.69 -2.22
CA ILE A 79 5.77 -6.89 -2.64
C ILE A 79 5.66 -8.11 -3.56
N ASP A 80 6.54 -8.26 -4.55
CA ASP A 80 6.53 -9.40 -5.46
C ASP A 80 6.83 -10.73 -4.73
N LYS A 81 7.76 -10.74 -3.77
CA LYS A 81 8.04 -11.91 -2.91
C LYS A 81 6.81 -12.33 -2.12
N GLU A 82 6.12 -11.37 -1.50
CA GLU A 82 4.89 -11.61 -0.73
C GLU A 82 3.77 -12.16 -1.64
N LEU A 83 3.58 -11.57 -2.83
CA LEU A 83 2.62 -12.04 -3.83
C LEU A 83 2.94 -13.46 -4.35
N LYS A 84 4.21 -13.79 -4.56
CA LYS A 84 4.64 -15.15 -4.94
C LYS A 84 4.42 -16.14 -3.81
N ALA A 85 4.73 -15.76 -2.57
CA ALA A 85 4.52 -16.60 -1.39
C ALA A 85 3.03 -16.99 -1.22
N ARG A 86 2.12 -16.05 -1.47
CA ARG A 86 0.66 -16.28 -1.51
C ARG A 86 0.23 -17.25 -2.59
N LYS A 87 0.76 -17.10 -3.81
CA LYS A 87 0.42 -17.98 -4.93
C LYS A 87 0.82 -19.43 -4.65
N ASN A 88 1.90 -19.65 -3.92
CA ASN A 88 2.48 -20.99 -3.72
C ASN A 88 1.85 -21.81 -2.58
N SER A 89 1.02 -21.24 -1.69
CA SER A 89 0.47 -21.98 -0.54
C SER A 89 -0.96 -21.56 -0.19
N TRP A 90 -1.89 -22.53 -0.18
CA TRP A 90 -3.28 -22.28 0.20
C TRP A 90 -3.44 -21.89 1.68
N LEU A 91 -2.64 -22.48 2.58
CA LEU A 91 -2.64 -22.10 4.00
C LEU A 91 -2.21 -20.64 4.17
N ARG A 92 -1.15 -20.20 3.46
CA ARG A 92 -0.71 -18.80 3.49
C ARG A 92 -1.82 -17.87 3.00
N ARG A 93 -2.49 -18.19 1.89
CA ARG A 93 -3.63 -17.38 1.40
C ARG A 93 -4.72 -17.18 2.46
N SER A 94 -5.00 -18.18 3.30
CA SER A 94 -6.00 -18.06 4.36
C SER A 94 -5.53 -17.15 5.49
N PHE A 95 -4.28 -17.29 5.95
CA PHE A 95 -3.69 -16.37 6.92
C PHE A 95 -3.58 -14.95 6.38
N ASP A 96 -3.25 -14.80 5.10
CA ASP A 96 -3.14 -13.48 4.46
C ASP A 96 -4.49 -12.76 4.40
N ARG A 97 -5.61 -13.46 4.22
CA ARG A 97 -6.94 -12.82 4.31
C ARG A 97 -7.19 -12.26 5.70
N LEU A 98 -6.82 -12.99 6.76
CA LEU A 98 -6.93 -12.50 8.13
C LEU A 98 -6.01 -11.30 8.35
N LYS A 99 -4.75 -11.38 7.89
CA LYS A 99 -3.78 -10.28 7.95
C LYS A 99 -4.30 -9.03 7.22
N VAL A 100 -4.78 -9.17 5.98
CA VAL A 100 -5.36 -8.06 5.21
C VAL A 100 -6.59 -7.47 5.88
N THR A 101 -7.46 -8.30 6.47
CA THR A 101 -8.63 -7.80 7.21
C THR A 101 -8.21 -7.01 8.44
N TRP A 102 -7.21 -7.49 9.18
CA TRP A 102 -6.64 -6.76 10.30
C TRP A 102 -5.97 -5.46 9.85
N LEU A 103 -5.20 -5.47 8.76
CA LEU A 103 -4.57 -4.26 8.21
C LEU A 103 -5.60 -3.21 7.78
N ARG A 104 -6.70 -3.64 7.14
CA ARG A 104 -7.83 -2.77 6.78
C ARG A 104 -8.47 -2.13 8.00
N TYR A 105 -8.58 -2.89 9.09
CA TYR A 105 -9.13 -2.38 10.34
C TYR A 105 -8.16 -1.40 11.03
N SER A 106 -6.91 -1.82 11.26
CA SER A 106 -5.89 -1.04 11.99
C SER A 106 -5.48 0.24 11.25
N TYR A 107 -5.28 0.14 9.94
CA TYR A 107 -4.81 1.23 9.09
C TYR A 107 -5.91 1.76 8.16
N GLY A 108 -7.17 1.55 8.52
CA GLY A 108 -8.34 2.09 7.82
C GLY A 108 -8.34 3.62 7.71
N TYR A 109 -7.61 4.30 8.61
CA TYR A 109 -7.48 5.75 8.58
C TYR A 109 -6.67 6.25 7.37
N ILE A 110 -5.68 5.49 6.89
CA ILE A 110 -4.87 5.86 5.71
C ILE A 110 -5.78 6.07 4.51
N TRP A 111 -6.70 5.14 4.27
CA TRP A 111 -7.67 5.27 3.19
C TRP A 111 -8.60 6.47 3.38
N LYS A 112 -9.05 6.73 4.61
CA LYS A 112 -9.86 7.92 4.91
C LYS A 112 -9.11 9.21 4.61
N GLU A 113 -7.83 9.31 4.94
CA GLU A 113 -7.00 10.48 4.64
C GLU A 113 -6.83 10.67 3.14
N LEU A 114 -6.50 9.62 2.39
CA LEU A 114 -6.38 9.68 0.93
C LEU A 114 -7.67 10.15 0.25
N MET A 115 -8.83 9.64 0.70
CA MET A 115 -10.12 9.96 0.08
C MET A 115 -10.62 11.38 0.35
N LYS A 116 -10.07 12.10 1.34
CA LYS A 116 -10.34 13.53 1.54
C LYS A 116 -9.89 14.37 0.33
N PHE A 117 -8.77 13.98 -0.27
CA PHE A 117 -8.17 14.68 -1.42
C PHE A 117 -8.67 14.15 -2.76
N HIS A 118 -9.22 12.94 -2.79
CA HIS A 118 -9.79 12.35 -4.01
C HIS A 118 -11.11 13.02 -4.45
N HIS A 119 -11.89 13.62 -3.54
CA HIS A 119 -13.16 14.28 -3.86
C HIS A 119 -13.08 15.81 -3.95
N SER A 120 -11.89 16.37 -3.72
CA SER A 120 -11.69 17.81 -3.71
C SER A 120 -11.22 18.26 -5.10
N GLN A 121 -12.17 18.84 -5.86
CA GLN A 121 -12.11 19.55 -7.17
C GLN A 121 -12.88 18.84 -8.29
#